data_AF-A0A421B6U6-F1
#
_entry.id   AF-A0A421B6U6-F1
#
_cell.length_a   1.000
_cell.length_b   1.000
_cell.length_c   1.000
_cell.angle_alpha   90.00
_cell.angle_beta   90.00
_cell.angle_gamma   90.00
#
_symmetry.space_group_name_H-M   'P 1'
#
loop_
_entity.id
_entity.type
_entity.pdbx_description
1 polymer ?
#
loop_
_entity_poly.entity_id
_entity_poly.type
_entity_poly.pdbx_seq_one_letter_code
_entity_poly.pdbx_strand_id
1 'polypeptide(L)'
;MTSAAYVSALDEAYSQSNPGSVIYAVKQAIINQIHEVDDRVVIRSTEYFNHTFAPDLVLTWNGGAIERQLFVRQDESSGELAEDVRQIGSSRPIIFNLDPVPPGRHAPKDSDITLQRADTLLTDAAGMSEVGSRKRSSRVVKLAAPSLLQGGRGVFDERIAFEVSSGLARGFLGAENLRTEETRTAVLLIERVFSRIFAARLTDFLRAVWVGAGGMLSDFPSASSTSGGLTDEALRFLLDFEQNSTLEYWRRVGGNLTVERLLAISPASSDNLDRLITANLDRIVGKSCGVQSIVAAGSADDANSSWRVDDRSVIWDGRQARVRFAMNRDLATEDLRGRASGIPLADLLERAQGNGVPLESLQMTATTTARQINYGSTLKSSAQNIAADPQLEAMSASLGDSMLVQRATAALPGPRSLICDYQSKTAAGRTGAKFALADFFAFAVPLLAALDAEDSSSILELRRQNSEVANPPGLFPI
;
A
#
# COMPACT_ATOMS: atom_id res chain seq x y z
N MET A 1 29.13 -7.95 -6.61
CA MET A 1 30.32 -8.64 -6.11
C MET A 1 29.98 -10.08 -6.27
N THR A 2 30.44 -10.66 -7.37
CA THR A 2 30.26 -12.09 -7.62
C THR A 2 31.00 -12.87 -6.55
N SER A 3 30.68 -14.16 -6.36
CA SER A 3 31.43 -15.03 -5.44
C SER A 3 32.93 -15.01 -5.73
N ALA A 4 33.33 -14.94 -7.02
CA ALA A 4 34.74 -14.77 -7.42
C ALA A 4 35.38 -13.44 -6.93
N ALA A 5 34.62 -12.34 -6.94
CA ALA A 5 35.11 -11.06 -6.41
C ALA A 5 35.21 -11.09 -4.87
N TYR A 6 34.39 -11.89 -4.19
CA TYR A 6 34.52 -12.15 -2.75
C TYR A 6 35.76 -12.96 -2.40
N VAL A 7 35.99 -14.07 -3.11
CA VAL A 7 37.20 -14.88 -2.92
C VAL A 7 38.45 -14.04 -3.16
N SER A 8 38.48 -13.24 -4.24
CA SER A 8 39.60 -12.32 -4.49
C SER A 8 39.80 -11.29 -3.37
N ALA A 9 38.72 -10.78 -2.77
CA ALA A 9 38.81 -9.84 -1.66
C ALA A 9 39.30 -10.51 -0.36
N LEU A 10 38.94 -11.78 -0.14
CA LEU A 10 39.49 -12.58 0.96
C LEU A 10 40.97 -12.89 0.76
N ASP A 11 41.37 -13.29 -0.44
CA ASP A 11 42.78 -13.55 -0.78
C ASP A 11 43.63 -12.28 -0.59
N GLU A 12 43.12 -11.13 -1.03
CA GLU A 12 43.74 -9.83 -0.78
C GLU A 12 43.79 -9.49 0.72
N ALA A 13 42.72 -9.76 1.47
CA ALA A 13 42.69 -9.58 2.93
C ALA A 13 43.77 -10.43 3.63
N TYR A 14 43.90 -11.70 3.26
CA TYR A 14 44.90 -12.62 3.82
C TYR A 14 46.34 -12.29 3.40
N SER A 15 46.53 -11.52 2.33
CA SER A 15 47.86 -11.04 1.90
C SER A 15 48.43 -9.91 2.78
N GLN A 16 47.63 -9.35 3.70
CA GLN A 16 48.05 -8.26 4.57
C GLN A 16 48.91 -8.72 5.74
N SER A 17 49.94 -7.94 6.08
CA SER A 17 50.92 -8.31 7.12
C SER A 17 50.45 -8.10 8.56
N ASN A 18 49.38 -7.33 8.78
CA ASN A 18 48.88 -6.99 10.11
C ASN A 18 47.55 -7.71 10.41
N PRO A 19 47.45 -8.51 11.49
CA PRO A 19 46.21 -9.20 11.87
C PRO A 19 44.97 -8.30 11.98
N GLY A 20 45.12 -7.08 12.52
CA GLY A 20 44.00 -6.14 12.62
C GLY A 20 43.48 -5.69 11.26
N SER A 21 44.38 -5.52 10.29
CA SER A 21 44.04 -5.13 8.92
C SER A 21 43.38 -6.28 8.15
N VAL A 22 43.84 -7.53 8.37
CA VAL A 22 43.19 -8.75 7.86
C VAL A 22 41.73 -8.84 8.36
N ILE A 23 41.52 -8.73 9.67
CA ILE A 23 40.17 -8.81 10.28
C ILE A 23 39.24 -7.72 9.70
N TYR A 24 39.75 -6.49 9.61
CA TYR A 24 38.99 -5.38 9.04
C TYR A 24 38.60 -5.68 7.58
N ALA A 25 39.55 -6.13 6.76
CA ALA A 25 39.30 -6.42 5.35
C ALA A 25 38.30 -7.56 5.14
N VAL A 26 38.39 -8.64 5.93
CA VAL A 26 37.41 -9.74 5.90
C VAL A 26 36.01 -9.23 6.26
N LYS A 27 35.88 -8.46 7.35
CA LYS A 27 34.58 -7.87 7.74
C LYS A 27 34.03 -6.94 6.66
N GLN A 28 34.87 -6.13 6.01
CA GLN A 28 34.44 -5.28 4.90
C GLN A 28 33.95 -6.10 3.70
N ALA A 29 34.62 -7.20 3.35
CA ALA A 29 34.17 -8.09 2.28
C ALA A 29 32.78 -8.68 2.57
N ILE A 30 32.52 -9.07 3.82
CA ILE A 30 31.20 -9.58 4.27
C ILE A 30 30.16 -8.47 4.24
N ILE A 31 30.47 -7.28 4.76
CA ILE A 31 29.59 -6.10 4.74
C ILE A 31 29.15 -5.79 3.31
N ASN A 32 30.10 -5.78 2.37
CA ASN A 32 29.80 -5.53 0.96
C ASN A 32 28.86 -6.58 0.39
N GLN A 33 29.06 -7.87 0.70
CA GLN A 33 28.16 -8.94 0.28
C GLN A 33 26.73 -8.78 0.83
N ILE A 34 26.60 -8.41 2.11
CA ILE A 34 25.30 -8.17 2.73
C ILE A 34 24.58 -6.99 2.05
N HIS A 35 25.29 -5.91 1.75
CA HIS A 35 24.71 -4.75 1.06
C HIS A 35 24.21 -5.05 -0.35
N GLU A 36 24.73 -6.09 -1.02
CA GLU A 36 24.19 -6.51 -2.31
C GLU A 36 22.80 -7.14 -2.19
N VAL A 37 22.58 -7.86 -1.09
CA VAL A 37 21.29 -8.47 -0.78
C VAL A 37 20.30 -7.42 -0.27
N ASP A 38 20.71 -6.55 0.66
CA ASP A 38 19.89 -5.42 1.13
C ASP A 38 20.76 -4.19 1.41
N ASP A 39 20.58 -3.14 0.62
CA ASP A 39 21.34 -1.88 0.72
C ASP A 39 20.83 -0.97 1.84
N ARG A 40 19.65 -1.27 2.41
CA ARG A 40 19.00 -0.46 3.47
C ARG A 40 19.43 -0.85 4.88
N VAL A 41 20.17 -1.94 5.03
CA VAL A 41 20.66 -2.41 6.33
C VAL A 41 21.73 -1.46 6.87
N VAL A 42 21.65 -1.14 8.15
CA VAL A 42 22.73 -0.43 8.85
C VAL A 42 23.55 -1.48 9.60
N ILE A 43 24.83 -1.60 9.23
CA ILE A 43 25.75 -2.59 9.79
C ILE A 43 26.76 -1.92 10.71
N ARG A 44 26.82 -2.37 11.95
CA ARG A 44 27.86 -1.97 12.91
C ARG A 44 28.87 -3.10 13.06
N SER A 45 30.13 -2.83 12.71
CA SER A 45 31.24 -3.74 13.05
C SER A 45 31.56 -3.65 14.54
N THR A 46 31.73 -4.79 15.19
CA THR A 46 32.23 -4.88 16.56
C THR A 46 33.76 -5.03 16.56
N GLU A 47 34.36 -5.04 17.74
CA GLU A 47 35.78 -5.33 17.95
C GLU A 47 36.10 -6.84 17.96
N TYR A 48 35.09 -7.70 18.02
CA TYR A 48 35.25 -9.15 18.12
C TYR A 48 35.42 -9.78 16.74
N PHE A 49 36.21 -10.85 16.64
CA PHE A 49 36.29 -11.64 15.42
C PHE A 49 36.33 -13.13 15.73
N ASN A 50 35.49 -13.92 15.05
CA ASN A 50 35.42 -15.38 15.21
C ASN A 50 35.22 -15.81 16.70
N HIS A 51 34.34 -15.09 17.41
CA HIS A 51 34.04 -15.36 18.82
C HIS A 51 32.69 -16.09 18.97
N THR A 52 32.58 -17.00 19.93
CA THR A 52 31.36 -17.79 20.17
C THR A 52 30.20 -16.93 20.68
N PHE A 53 30.47 -16.03 21.63
CA PHE A 53 29.42 -15.31 22.38
C PHE A 53 29.21 -13.85 21.95
N ALA A 54 30.11 -13.29 21.16
CA ALA A 54 30.12 -11.88 20.83
C ALA A 54 30.08 -11.74 19.30
N PRO A 55 29.10 -11.00 18.75
CA PRO A 55 28.92 -10.96 17.32
C PRO A 55 30.02 -10.16 16.66
N ASP A 56 30.40 -10.55 15.45
CA ASP A 56 31.35 -9.85 14.60
C ASP A 56 30.74 -8.56 14.02
N LEU A 57 29.46 -8.65 13.63
CA LEU A 57 28.66 -7.56 13.07
C LEU A 57 27.26 -7.55 13.68
N VAL A 58 26.67 -6.37 13.79
CA VAL A 58 25.25 -6.20 14.17
C VAL A 58 24.52 -5.50 13.03
N LEU A 59 23.47 -6.14 12.52
CA LEU A 59 22.65 -5.66 11.41
C LEU A 59 21.35 -5.10 11.97
N THR A 60 20.94 -3.92 11.51
CA THR A 60 19.71 -3.26 11.97
C THR A 60 18.88 -2.72 10.80
N TRP A 61 17.55 -2.79 10.95
CA TRP A 61 16.58 -2.24 10.01
C TRP A 61 15.51 -1.44 10.73
N ASN A 62 14.83 -0.53 10.00
CA ASN A 62 13.69 0.24 10.48
C ASN A 62 13.96 0.98 11.81
N GLY A 63 15.11 1.65 11.91
CA GLY A 63 15.50 2.38 13.12
C GLY A 63 15.75 1.49 14.36
N GLY A 64 16.05 0.20 14.15
CA GLY A 64 16.36 -0.76 15.22
C GLY A 64 15.19 -1.67 15.62
N ALA A 65 14.03 -1.57 14.95
CA ALA A 65 12.90 -2.47 15.22
C ALA A 65 13.20 -3.94 14.87
N ILE A 66 14.15 -4.17 13.97
CA ILE A 66 14.68 -5.49 13.64
C ILE A 66 16.20 -5.42 13.80
N GLU A 67 16.75 -6.32 14.61
CA GLU A 67 18.18 -6.48 14.85
C GLU A 67 18.56 -7.95 14.65
N ARG A 68 19.69 -8.19 13.97
CA ARG A 68 20.28 -9.52 13.78
C ARG A 68 21.77 -9.45 14.09
N GLN A 69 22.23 -10.39 14.90
CA GLN A 69 23.66 -10.56 15.20
C GLN A 69 24.28 -11.48 14.15
N LEU A 70 25.43 -11.10 13.60
CA LEU A 70 26.17 -11.91 12.64
C LEU A 70 27.50 -12.37 13.23
N PHE A 71 27.73 -13.67 13.14
CA PHE A 71 28.91 -14.38 13.61
C PHE A 71 29.67 -14.94 12.41
N VAL A 72 30.97 -14.68 12.34
CA VAL A 72 31.84 -15.15 11.25
C VAL A 72 32.55 -16.43 11.70
N ARG A 73 32.64 -17.43 10.82
CA ARG A 73 33.24 -18.75 11.08
C ARG A 73 34.08 -19.23 9.91
N GLN A 74 35.17 -19.95 10.20
CA GLN A 74 36.07 -20.51 9.16
C GLN A 74 35.64 -21.92 8.73
N ASP A 75 35.38 -22.83 9.66
CA ASP A 75 34.85 -24.16 9.38
C ASP A 75 34.10 -24.61 10.64
N GLU A 76 32.87 -25.10 10.49
CA GLU A 76 32.11 -25.63 11.63
C GLU A 76 31.86 -27.12 11.45
N SER A 77 32.46 -27.89 12.35
CA SER A 77 32.03 -29.27 12.56
C SER A 77 30.58 -29.26 13.09
N SER A 78 29.76 -30.23 12.67
CA SER A 78 28.32 -30.23 13.00
C SER A 78 28.01 -30.29 14.50
N GLY A 79 28.97 -30.72 15.34
CA GLY A 79 28.84 -30.78 16.79
C GLY A 79 28.98 -29.41 17.45
N GLU A 80 29.96 -28.62 17.01
CA GLU A 80 30.25 -27.28 17.52
C GLU A 80 29.14 -26.30 17.13
N LEU A 81 28.66 -26.36 15.88
CA LEU A 81 27.53 -25.56 15.41
C LEU A 81 26.27 -25.75 16.27
N ALA A 82 25.95 -26.99 16.65
CA ALA A 82 24.76 -27.25 17.46
C ALA A 82 24.88 -26.68 18.89
N GLU A 83 26.08 -26.59 19.43
CA GLU A 83 26.34 -25.97 20.73
C GLU A 83 26.30 -24.44 20.65
N ASP A 84 26.95 -23.86 19.63
CA ASP A 84 26.88 -22.44 19.33
C ASP A 84 25.41 -22.00 19.18
N VAL A 85 24.62 -22.67 18.34
CA VAL A 85 23.20 -22.34 18.14
C VAL A 85 22.38 -22.42 19.43
N ARG A 86 22.69 -23.34 20.35
CA ARG A 86 22.02 -23.39 21.66
C ARG A 86 22.35 -22.17 22.52
N GLN A 87 23.57 -21.64 22.42
CA GLN A 87 24.03 -20.50 23.20
C GLN A 87 23.55 -19.17 22.63
N ILE A 88 23.60 -18.98 21.30
CA ILE A 88 23.27 -17.71 20.64
C ILE A 88 21.89 -17.68 19.98
N GLY A 89 21.18 -18.81 19.88
CA GLY A 89 19.93 -18.93 19.12
C GLY A 89 18.78 -18.02 19.59
N SER A 90 18.78 -17.56 20.84
CA SER A 90 17.76 -16.64 21.35
C SER A 90 17.75 -15.28 20.64
N SER A 91 18.88 -14.85 20.05
CA SER A 91 19.00 -13.62 19.28
C SER A 91 18.73 -13.79 17.78
N ARG A 92 18.34 -15.01 17.35
CA ARG A 92 18.10 -15.37 15.94
C ARG A 92 19.27 -14.97 15.02
N PRO A 93 20.48 -15.48 15.25
CA PRO A 93 21.68 -14.97 14.59
C PRO A 93 21.79 -15.37 13.12
N ILE A 94 22.73 -14.74 12.44
CA ILE A 94 23.27 -15.15 11.15
C ILE A 94 24.68 -15.70 11.41
N ILE A 95 24.94 -16.93 11.00
CA ILE A 95 26.28 -17.52 10.97
C ILE A 95 26.76 -17.45 9.52
N PHE A 96 27.85 -16.74 9.30
CA PHE A 96 28.46 -16.52 7.99
C PHE A 96 29.77 -17.31 7.91
N ASN A 97 29.79 -18.34 7.06
CA ASN A 97 30.98 -19.13 6.82
C ASN A 97 31.86 -18.45 5.76
N LEU A 98 33.16 -18.33 6.07
CA LEU A 98 34.18 -17.82 5.15
C LEU A 98 34.47 -18.85 4.05
N ASP A 99 34.48 -20.13 4.40
CA ASP A 99 34.59 -21.21 3.44
C ASP A 99 33.20 -21.57 2.87
N PRO A 100 33.13 -21.97 1.58
CA PRO A 100 31.88 -22.42 0.99
C PRO A 100 31.30 -23.59 1.78
N VAL A 101 30.01 -23.50 2.09
CA VAL A 101 29.25 -24.62 2.65
C VAL A 101 29.18 -25.70 1.57
N PRO A 102 29.79 -26.89 1.75
CA PRO A 102 29.92 -27.83 0.65
C PRO A 102 28.54 -28.32 0.19
N PRO A 103 28.23 -28.26 -1.12
CA PRO A 103 26.93 -28.63 -1.63
C PRO A 103 26.66 -30.11 -1.33
N GLY A 104 25.59 -30.38 -0.57
CA GLY A 104 25.20 -31.75 -0.23
C GLY A 104 25.84 -32.33 1.03
N ARG A 105 26.80 -31.65 1.69
CA ARG A 105 27.01 -31.85 3.14
C ARG A 105 25.82 -31.20 3.83
N HIS A 106 24.72 -31.95 3.89
CA HIS A 106 23.68 -31.61 4.83
C HIS A 106 24.40 -31.53 6.17
N ALA A 107 24.39 -30.35 6.80
CA ALA A 107 24.42 -30.33 8.24
C ALA A 107 23.45 -31.47 8.64
N PRO A 108 23.88 -32.49 9.43
CA PRO A 108 23.06 -33.67 9.71
C PRO A 108 21.62 -33.23 9.95
N LYS A 109 20.58 -33.91 9.43
CA LYS A 109 19.17 -33.39 9.47
C LYS A 109 18.80 -32.73 10.81
N ASP A 110 19.34 -33.24 11.91
CA ASP A 110 19.24 -32.70 13.27
C ASP A 110 19.74 -31.25 13.43
N SER A 111 20.83 -30.85 12.78
CA SER A 111 21.39 -29.48 12.79
C SER A 111 20.58 -28.48 11.94
N ASP A 112 20.05 -28.85 10.77
CA ASP A 112 19.12 -27.97 10.03
C ASP A 112 17.81 -27.77 10.81
N ILE A 113 17.30 -28.83 11.44
CA ILE A 113 16.16 -28.73 12.37
C ILE A 113 16.50 -27.82 13.56
N THR A 114 17.72 -27.91 14.10
CA THR A 114 18.17 -27.07 15.22
C THR A 114 18.25 -25.59 14.81
N LEU A 115 18.83 -25.30 13.64
CA LEU A 115 18.88 -23.95 13.06
C LEU A 115 17.47 -23.39 12.82
N GLN A 116 16.57 -24.18 12.24
CA GLN A 116 15.19 -23.77 11.99
C GLN A 116 14.40 -23.50 13.28
N ARG A 117 14.61 -24.30 14.33
CA ARG A 117 13.97 -24.11 15.64
C ARG A 117 14.49 -22.86 16.36
N ALA A 118 15.76 -22.51 16.17
CA ALA A 118 16.39 -21.32 16.73
C ALA A 118 16.18 -20.07 15.86
N ASP A 119 15.52 -20.17 14.69
CA ASP A 119 15.45 -19.11 13.67
C ASP A 119 16.84 -18.54 13.29
N THR A 120 17.87 -19.40 13.32
CA THR A 120 19.26 -19.09 12.95
C THR A 120 19.48 -19.35 11.47
N LEU A 121 20.10 -18.41 10.76
CA LEU A 121 20.52 -18.56 9.36
C LEU A 121 21.98 -18.96 9.29
N LEU A 122 22.31 -20.07 8.63
CA LEU A 122 23.68 -20.43 8.26
C LEU A 122 23.87 -20.17 6.76
N THR A 123 24.84 -19.37 6.38
CA THR A 123 25.06 -18.96 4.98
C THR A 123 26.54 -18.75 4.69
N ASP A 124 26.88 -18.64 3.41
CA ASP A 124 28.20 -18.24 2.93
C ASP A 124 28.10 -17.15 1.84
N ALA A 125 29.24 -16.80 1.25
CA ALA A 125 29.31 -15.86 0.15
C ALA A 125 28.66 -16.36 -1.14
N ALA A 126 28.62 -17.68 -1.37
CA ALA A 126 28.04 -18.25 -2.59
C ALA A 126 26.51 -18.15 -2.56
N GLY A 127 25.89 -18.49 -1.43
CA GLY A 127 24.46 -18.31 -1.18
C GLY A 127 24.02 -16.84 -1.30
N MET A 128 24.77 -15.92 -0.70
CA MET A 128 24.49 -14.48 -0.80
C MET A 128 24.68 -13.94 -2.23
N SER A 129 25.73 -14.37 -2.92
CA SER A 129 25.99 -13.97 -4.31
C SER A 129 24.89 -14.42 -5.27
N GLU A 130 24.34 -15.63 -5.10
CA GLU A 130 23.23 -16.12 -5.92
C GLU A 130 21.98 -15.27 -5.72
N VAL A 131 21.63 -14.94 -4.47
CA VAL A 131 20.49 -14.05 -4.18
C VAL A 131 20.73 -12.65 -4.75
N GLY A 132 21.92 -12.08 -4.54
CA GLY A 132 22.28 -10.76 -5.07
C GLY A 132 22.24 -10.70 -6.60
N SER A 133 22.66 -11.77 -7.27
CA SER A 133 22.59 -11.89 -8.74
C SER A 133 21.15 -12.01 -9.23
N ARG A 134 20.35 -12.87 -8.59
CA ARG A 134 18.94 -13.08 -8.93
C ARG A 134 18.08 -11.87 -8.68
N LYS A 135 18.33 -11.12 -7.60
CA LYS A 135 17.69 -9.84 -7.27
C LYS A 135 17.76 -8.82 -8.43
N ARG A 136 18.82 -8.85 -9.25
CA ARG A 136 18.95 -7.98 -10.43
C ARG A 136 18.05 -8.40 -11.59
N SER A 137 17.75 -9.69 -11.68
CA SER A 137 16.95 -10.30 -12.76
C SER A 137 15.49 -10.56 -12.41
N SER A 138 15.15 -10.65 -11.11
CA SER A 138 13.82 -10.97 -10.63
C SER A 138 13.40 -10.00 -9.52
N ARG A 139 12.31 -9.27 -9.78
CA ARG A 139 11.76 -8.31 -8.81
C ARG A 139 11.20 -9.01 -7.57
N VAL A 140 10.60 -10.20 -7.72
CA VAL A 140 10.06 -10.98 -6.59
C VAL A 140 11.21 -11.35 -5.65
N VAL A 141 12.34 -11.77 -6.21
CA VAL A 141 13.56 -12.05 -5.42
C VAL A 141 14.10 -10.77 -4.78
N LYS A 142 14.09 -9.65 -5.50
CA LYS A 142 14.46 -8.33 -4.93
C LYS A 142 13.66 -7.97 -3.68
N LEU A 143 12.36 -8.30 -3.65
CA LEU A 143 11.50 -8.08 -2.48
C LEU A 143 11.77 -9.07 -1.34
N ALA A 144 12.02 -10.34 -1.67
CA ALA A 144 12.24 -11.38 -0.67
C ALA A 144 13.65 -11.33 -0.04
N ALA A 145 14.65 -10.82 -0.77
CA ALA A 145 16.06 -10.77 -0.35
C ALA A 145 16.26 -10.11 1.04
N PRO A 146 15.70 -8.92 1.31
CA PRO A 146 15.75 -8.32 2.65
C PRO A 146 15.15 -9.22 3.75
N SER A 147 14.05 -9.90 3.44
CA SER A 147 13.38 -10.79 4.41
C SER A 147 14.25 -11.99 4.78
N LEU A 148 15.17 -12.40 3.89
CA LEU A 148 16.12 -13.49 4.16
C LEU A 148 17.14 -13.07 5.23
N LEU A 149 17.69 -11.86 5.13
CA LEU A 149 18.62 -11.36 6.15
C LEU A 149 17.92 -11.11 7.48
N GLN A 150 16.72 -10.53 7.43
CA GLN A 150 15.95 -10.14 8.62
C GLN A 150 15.38 -11.34 9.39
N GLY A 151 15.06 -12.43 8.71
CA GLY A 151 14.42 -13.56 9.36
C GLY A 151 14.50 -14.88 8.59
N GLY A 152 15.48 -15.07 7.74
CA GLY A 152 15.85 -16.37 7.20
C GLY A 152 16.37 -17.31 8.29
N ARG A 153 16.24 -18.62 8.05
CA ARG A 153 16.65 -19.68 8.97
C ARG A 153 17.04 -20.95 8.22
N GLY A 154 17.76 -21.83 8.91
CA GLY A 154 18.29 -23.07 8.34
C GLY A 154 19.56 -22.81 7.52
N VAL A 155 19.96 -23.82 6.76
CA VAL A 155 21.13 -23.73 5.87
C VAL A 155 20.76 -23.07 4.55
N PHE A 156 21.54 -22.08 4.13
CA PHE A 156 21.35 -21.29 2.93
C PHE A 156 22.66 -21.18 2.14
N ASP A 157 22.96 -22.25 1.40
CA ASP A 157 24.08 -22.33 0.46
C ASP A 157 23.67 -21.87 -0.96
N GLU A 158 24.58 -21.90 -1.93
CA GLU A 158 24.30 -21.55 -3.34
C GLU A 158 23.12 -22.33 -3.93
N ARG A 159 23.00 -23.62 -3.63
CA ARG A 159 21.95 -24.49 -4.18
C ARG A 159 20.59 -24.13 -3.59
N ILE A 160 20.50 -23.96 -2.28
CA ILE A 160 19.28 -23.53 -1.60
C ILE A 160 18.91 -22.11 -2.03
N ALA A 161 19.88 -21.22 -2.19
CA ALA A 161 19.67 -19.87 -2.70
C ALA A 161 19.05 -19.88 -4.10
N PHE A 162 19.55 -20.73 -5.00
CA PHE A 162 18.98 -20.94 -6.32
C PHE A 162 17.57 -21.55 -6.25
N GLU A 163 17.36 -22.58 -5.42
CA GLU A 163 16.05 -23.21 -5.22
C GLU A 163 15.01 -22.22 -4.69
N VAL A 164 15.37 -21.38 -3.71
CA VAL A 164 14.52 -20.34 -3.12
C VAL A 164 14.22 -19.26 -4.14
N SER A 165 15.23 -18.72 -4.81
CA SER A 165 15.04 -17.66 -5.80
C SER A 165 14.15 -18.11 -6.96
N SER A 166 14.42 -19.31 -7.49
CA SER A 166 13.64 -19.91 -8.59
C SER A 166 12.26 -20.36 -8.14
N GLY A 167 12.14 -20.89 -6.92
CA GLY A 167 10.87 -21.32 -6.32
C GLY A 167 9.93 -20.14 -6.06
N LEU A 168 10.46 -19.04 -5.52
CA LEU A 168 9.70 -17.80 -5.32
C LEU A 168 9.21 -17.21 -6.64
N ALA A 169 10.09 -17.11 -7.65
CA ALA A 169 9.72 -16.60 -8.96
C ALA A 169 8.64 -17.48 -9.63
N ARG A 170 8.78 -18.81 -9.59
CA ARG A 170 7.77 -19.74 -10.11
C ARG A 170 6.47 -19.70 -9.31
N GLY A 171 6.55 -19.55 -7.99
CA GLY A 171 5.37 -19.43 -7.12
C GLY A 171 4.55 -18.20 -7.40
N PHE A 172 5.21 -17.07 -7.66
CA PHE A 172 4.57 -15.82 -8.03
C PHE A 172 3.87 -15.94 -9.39
N LEU A 173 4.57 -16.43 -10.42
CA LEU A 173 3.97 -16.70 -11.73
C LEU A 173 2.83 -17.73 -11.63
N GLY A 174 2.98 -18.73 -10.76
CA GLY A 174 1.94 -19.68 -10.44
C GLY A 174 0.71 -18.98 -9.86
N ALA A 175 0.89 -18.08 -8.89
CA ALA A 175 -0.20 -17.35 -8.27
C ALA A 175 -0.92 -16.43 -9.27
N GLU A 176 -0.15 -15.73 -10.11
CA GLU A 176 -0.67 -14.87 -11.19
C GLU A 176 -1.48 -15.65 -12.23
N ASN A 177 -1.09 -16.89 -12.52
CA ASN A 177 -1.76 -17.76 -13.49
C ASN A 177 -2.70 -18.79 -12.83
N LEU A 178 -3.02 -18.63 -11.55
CA LEU A 178 -3.89 -19.52 -10.76
C LEU A 178 -3.46 -21.01 -10.77
N ARG A 179 -2.15 -21.27 -10.82
CA ARG A 179 -1.58 -22.62 -10.79
C ARG A 179 -1.29 -23.06 -9.36
N THR A 180 -2.18 -23.88 -8.83
CA THR A 180 -2.19 -24.30 -7.42
C THR A 180 -0.90 -25.00 -6.98
N GLU A 181 -0.31 -25.88 -7.79
CA GLU A 181 0.86 -26.66 -7.38
C GLU A 181 2.14 -25.83 -7.26
N GLU A 182 2.38 -24.93 -8.23
CA GLU A 182 3.50 -24.01 -8.21
C GLU A 182 3.40 -23.04 -7.03
N THR A 183 2.20 -22.50 -6.76
CA THR A 183 1.95 -21.64 -5.60
C THR A 183 2.15 -22.42 -4.29
N ARG A 184 1.61 -23.65 -4.17
CA ARG A 184 1.79 -24.50 -2.98
C ARG A 184 3.26 -24.77 -2.69
N THR A 185 4.01 -25.12 -3.73
CA THR A 185 5.44 -25.41 -3.62
C THR A 185 6.21 -24.21 -3.09
N ALA A 186 5.87 -23.00 -3.56
CA ALA A 186 6.48 -21.78 -3.06
C ALA A 186 6.09 -21.45 -1.61
N VAL A 187 4.83 -21.66 -1.22
CA VAL A 187 4.39 -21.47 0.18
C VAL A 187 5.17 -22.38 1.12
N LEU A 188 5.29 -23.67 0.79
CA LEU A 188 6.06 -24.63 1.60
C LEU A 188 7.55 -24.25 1.67
N LEU A 189 8.11 -23.76 0.58
CA LEU A 189 9.49 -23.28 0.54
C LEU A 189 9.71 -22.04 1.42
N ILE A 190 8.75 -21.10 1.40
CA ILE A 190 8.75 -19.91 2.25
C ILE A 190 8.69 -20.31 3.73
N GLU A 191 7.76 -21.19 4.10
CA GLU A 191 7.60 -21.64 5.49
C GLU A 191 8.84 -22.38 6.02
N ARG A 192 9.58 -23.06 5.13
CA ARG A 192 10.83 -23.73 5.46
C ARG A 192 11.96 -22.73 5.76
N VAL A 193 12.17 -21.78 4.86
CA VAL A 193 13.40 -20.94 4.83
C VAL A 193 13.26 -19.66 5.65
N PHE A 194 12.04 -19.18 5.89
CA PHE A 194 11.80 -17.96 6.66
C PHE A 194 11.18 -18.29 8.02
N SER A 195 11.55 -17.52 9.02
CA SER A 195 10.88 -17.50 10.33
C SER A 195 9.41 -17.15 10.17
N ARG A 196 8.60 -17.51 11.16
CA ARG A 196 7.13 -17.44 11.10
C ARG A 196 6.59 -16.06 10.68
N ILE A 197 7.22 -14.98 11.16
CA ILE A 197 6.79 -13.60 10.87
C ILE A 197 7.00 -13.27 9.38
N PHE A 198 8.18 -13.56 8.84
CA PHE A 198 8.51 -13.26 7.45
C PHE A 198 7.85 -14.24 6.47
N ALA A 199 7.71 -15.51 6.86
CA ALA A 199 6.96 -16.49 6.10
C ALA A 199 5.50 -16.05 5.92
N ALA A 200 4.84 -15.59 7.00
CA ALA A 200 3.48 -15.06 6.92
C ALA A 200 3.38 -13.86 5.96
N ARG A 201 4.31 -12.91 6.01
CA ARG A 201 4.33 -11.75 5.10
C ARG A 201 4.47 -12.14 3.63
N LEU A 202 5.42 -13.03 3.31
CA LEU A 202 5.64 -13.48 1.93
C LEU A 202 4.47 -14.34 1.41
N THR A 203 3.88 -15.17 2.26
CA THR A 203 2.68 -15.95 1.92
C THR A 203 1.46 -15.05 1.73
N ASP A 204 1.28 -14.02 2.56
CA ASP A 204 0.22 -13.02 2.38
C ASP A 204 0.39 -12.25 1.07
N PHE A 205 1.63 -11.96 0.67
CA PHE A 205 1.92 -11.36 -0.63
C PHE A 205 1.53 -12.29 -1.79
N LEU A 206 1.92 -13.58 -1.76
CA LEU A 206 1.46 -14.55 -2.78
C LEU A 206 -0.07 -14.68 -2.82
N ARG A 207 -0.72 -14.61 -1.66
CA ARG A 207 -2.19 -14.61 -1.55
C ARG A 207 -2.80 -13.39 -2.21
N ALA A 208 -2.16 -12.23 -2.09
CA ALA A 208 -2.58 -10.99 -2.73
C ALA A 208 -2.61 -11.11 -4.25
N VAL A 209 -1.53 -11.66 -4.80
CA VAL A 209 -1.38 -11.91 -6.24
C VAL A 209 -2.42 -12.90 -6.73
N TRP A 210 -2.63 -14.02 -5.99
CA TRP A 210 -3.65 -15.02 -6.30
C TRP A 210 -5.06 -14.42 -6.37
N VAL A 211 -5.44 -13.62 -5.37
CA VAL A 211 -6.77 -12.96 -5.34
C VAL A 211 -6.91 -11.95 -6.46
N GLY A 212 -5.87 -11.15 -6.71
CA GLY A 212 -5.89 -10.19 -7.80
C GLY A 212 -6.04 -10.87 -9.17
N ALA A 213 -5.36 -12.01 -9.38
CA ALA A 213 -5.50 -12.85 -10.57
C ALA A 213 -6.91 -13.45 -10.76
N GLY A 214 -7.77 -13.42 -9.74
CA GLY A 214 -9.14 -13.93 -9.78
C GLY A 214 -9.38 -15.21 -8.97
N GLY A 215 -8.37 -15.69 -8.25
CA GLY A 215 -8.48 -16.85 -7.39
C GLY A 215 -9.29 -16.56 -6.13
N MET A 216 -10.06 -17.54 -5.66
CA MET A 216 -10.77 -17.42 -4.38
C MET A 216 -9.81 -17.65 -3.21
N LEU A 217 -10.05 -16.94 -2.09
CA LEU A 217 -9.26 -17.12 -0.86
C LEU A 217 -9.36 -18.53 -0.28
N SER A 218 -10.50 -19.20 -0.45
CA SER A 218 -10.72 -20.59 -0.02
C SER A 218 -9.82 -21.58 -0.73
N ASP A 219 -9.40 -21.24 -1.95
CA ASP A 219 -8.68 -22.14 -2.85
C ASP A 219 -7.16 -21.87 -2.82
N PHE A 220 -6.75 -20.85 -2.06
CA PHE A 220 -5.34 -20.51 -1.92
C PHE A 220 -4.58 -21.65 -1.22
N PRO A 221 -3.50 -22.18 -1.83
CA PRO A 221 -2.83 -23.39 -1.34
C PRO A 221 -1.89 -23.11 -0.16
N SER A 222 -2.46 -22.81 1.00
CA SER A 222 -1.77 -22.62 2.28
C SER A 222 -2.17 -23.69 3.28
N ALA A 223 -1.21 -24.19 4.07
CA ALA A 223 -1.50 -25.11 5.17
C ALA A 223 -2.24 -24.43 6.33
N SER A 224 -2.11 -23.10 6.45
CA SER A 224 -2.80 -22.30 7.45
C SER A 224 -4.07 -21.70 6.87
N SER A 225 -5.23 -22.14 7.37
CA SER A 225 -6.54 -21.54 7.11
C SER A 225 -6.56 -20.12 7.66
N THR A 226 -6.21 -19.14 6.83
CA THR A 226 -6.16 -17.74 7.25
C THR A 226 -7.42 -17.07 6.73
N SER A 227 -8.46 -17.02 7.55
CA SER A 227 -9.79 -16.46 7.24
C SER A 227 -9.81 -14.92 7.13
N GLY A 228 -8.65 -14.29 7.01
CA GLY A 228 -8.49 -12.84 6.96
C GLY A 228 -8.37 -12.31 5.54
N GLY A 229 -8.87 -11.09 5.31
CA GLY A 229 -8.58 -10.35 4.09
C GLY A 229 -7.09 -10.02 3.94
N LEU A 230 -6.73 -9.36 2.84
CA LEU A 230 -5.35 -8.90 2.62
C LEU A 230 -4.83 -8.10 3.82
N THR A 231 -3.59 -8.32 4.23
CA THR A 231 -2.95 -7.53 5.29
C THR A 231 -2.46 -6.19 4.75
N ASP A 232 -2.30 -5.19 5.63
CA ASP A 232 -1.84 -3.84 5.27
C ASP A 232 -0.44 -3.85 4.64
N GLU A 233 0.41 -4.73 5.15
CA GLU A 233 1.75 -4.94 4.62
C GLU A 233 1.71 -5.54 3.20
N ALA A 234 0.87 -6.56 2.97
CA ALA A 234 0.70 -7.14 1.64
C ALA A 234 0.14 -6.13 0.62
N LEU A 235 -0.78 -5.25 1.05
CA LEU A 235 -1.31 -4.20 0.19
C LEU A 235 -0.25 -3.16 -0.17
N ARG A 236 0.58 -2.72 0.79
CA ARG A 236 1.72 -1.83 0.51
C ARG A 236 2.67 -2.47 -0.49
N PHE A 237 3.00 -3.76 -0.31
CA PHE A 237 3.84 -4.49 -1.26
C PHE A 237 3.26 -4.56 -2.67
N LEU A 238 1.95 -4.80 -2.81
CA LEU A 238 1.30 -4.80 -4.12
C LEU A 238 1.39 -3.44 -4.82
N LEU A 239 1.21 -2.35 -4.08
CA LEU A 239 1.29 -0.99 -4.62
C LEU A 239 2.69 -0.66 -5.16
N ASP A 240 3.74 -1.15 -4.52
CA ASP A 240 5.12 -0.92 -4.95
C ASP A 240 5.55 -1.82 -6.14
N PHE A 241 4.89 -2.97 -6.32
CA PHE A 241 5.37 -4.03 -7.20
C PHE A 241 4.66 -4.16 -8.53
N GLU A 242 3.32 -4.11 -8.52
CA GLU A 242 2.51 -4.58 -9.63
C GLU A 242 2.61 -3.62 -10.82
N GLN A 243 3.02 -4.08 -12.00
CA GLN A 243 3.04 -3.24 -13.20
C GLN A 243 2.18 -3.89 -14.28
N ASN A 244 1.25 -3.11 -14.83
CA ASN A 244 0.32 -3.52 -15.89
C ASN A 244 -0.86 -4.41 -15.44
N SER A 245 -1.28 -4.29 -14.17
CA SER A 245 -2.53 -4.87 -13.70
C SER A 245 -3.75 -4.09 -14.20
N THR A 246 -4.81 -4.83 -14.52
CA THR A 246 -6.09 -4.30 -14.99
C THR A 246 -6.90 -3.68 -13.85
N LEU A 247 -7.92 -2.87 -14.17
CA LEU A 247 -8.86 -2.34 -13.16
C LEU A 247 -9.60 -3.48 -12.42
N GLU A 248 -9.89 -4.60 -13.10
CA GLU A 248 -10.51 -5.77 -12.47
C GLU A 248 -9.64 -6.39 -11.37
N TYR A 249 -8.33 -6.50 -11.62
CA TYR A 249 -7.36 -6.98 -10.62
C TYR A 249 -7.46 -6.12 -9.36
N TRP A 250 -7.40 -4.80 -9.52
CA TRP A 250 -7.46 -3.87 -8.40
C TRP A 250 -8.82 -3.83 -7.71
N ARG A 251 -9.92 -4.08 -8.43
CA ARG A 251 -11.26 -4.22 -7.82
C ARG A 251 -11.36 -5.45 -6.92
N ARG A 252 -10.67 -6.53 -7.25
CA ARG A 252 -10.61 -7.74 -6.40
C ARG A 252 -9.74 -7.49 -5.17
N VAL A 253 -8.54 -6.95 -5.37
CA VAL A 253 -7.59 -6.60 -4.29
C VAL A 253 -8.22 -5.62 -3.29
N GLY A 254 -8.90 -4.59 -3.78
CA GLY A 254 -9.51 -3.53 -2.97
C GLY A 254 -10.89 -3.86 -2.38
N GLY A 255 -11.36 -5.11 -2.46
CA GLY A 255 -12.74 -5.46 -2.07
C GLY A 255 -13.15 -5.09 -0.64
N ASN A 256 -12.19 -5.03 0.30
CA ASN A 256 -12.40 -4.63 1.70
C ASN A 256 -11.68 -3.33 2.07
N LEU A 257 -11.40 -2.46 1.09
CA LEU A 257 -10.65 -1.23 1.31
C LEU A 257 -11.56 -0.14 1.90
N THR A 258 -11.09 0.54 2.95
CA THR A 258 -11.75 1.71 3.53
C THR A 258 -10.78 2.89 3.59
N VAL A 259 -11.31 4.11 3.79
CA VAL A 259 -10.46 5.28 4.03
C VAL A 259 -9.62 5.08 5.30
N GLU A 260 -10.16 4.51 6.39
CA GLU A 260 -9.36 4.23 7.61
C GLU A 260 -8.12 3.40 7.28
N ARG A 261 -8.29 2.37 6.46
CA ARG A 261 -7.23 1.45 6.09
C ARG A 261 -6.18 2.10 5.18
N LEU A 262 -6.61 2.91 4.21
CA LEU A 262 -5.69 3.68 3.37
C LEU A 262 -4.83 4.64 4.23
N LEU A 263 -5.42 5.30 5.22
CA LEU A 263 -4.71 6.19 6.14
C LEU A 263 -3.72 5.42 7.03
N ALA A 264 -4.09 4.23 7.52
CA ALA A 264 -3.19 3.40 8.32
C ALA A 264 -1.97 2.93 7.53
N ILE A 265 -2.15 2.66 6.23
CA ILE A 265 -1.07 2.28 5.32
C ILE A 265 -0.28 3.51 4.87
N SER A 266 -0.90 4.67 4.64
CA SER A 266 -0.24 5.86 4.10
C SER A 266 0.70 5.53 2.91
N PRO A 267 0.17 4.95 1.81
CA PRO A 267 0.98 4.60 0.66
C PRO A 267 1.48 5.85 -0.06
N ALA A 268 2.67 5.74 -0.68
CA ALA A 268 3.16 6.78 -1.57
C ALA A 268 2.26 6.91 -2.81
N SER A 269 2.18 8.12 -3.36
CA SER A 269 1.49 8.35 -4.63
C SER A 269 2.15 7.56 -5.76
N SER A 270 1.34 6.83 -6.52
CA SER A 270 1.77 5.94 -7.60
C SER A 270 0.60 5.60 -8.51
N ASP A 271 0.87 5.22 -9.77
CA ASP A 271 -0.15 4.77 -10.71
C ASP A 271 -0.99 3.58 -10.17
N ASN A 272 -0.38 2.74 -9.33
CA ASN A 272 -1.07 1.61 -8.71
C ASN A 272 -2.07 2.06 -7.64
N LEU A 273 -1.71 3.09 -6.87
CA LEU A 273 -2.64 3.70 -5.93
C LEU A 273 -3.83 4.31 -6.67
N ASP A 274 -3.56 4.96 -7.80
CA ASP A 274 -4.60 5.56 -8.65
C ASP A 274 -5.56 4.50 -9.18
N ARG A 275 -5.02 3.39 -9.70
CA ARG A 275 -5.84 2.25 -10.18
C ARG A 275 -6.61 1.58 -9.04
N LEU A 276 -5.98 1.39 -7.87
CA LEU A 276 -6.60 0.78 -6.69
C LEU A 276 -7.81 1.59 -6.23
N ILE A 277 -7.65 2.90 -6.05
CA ILE A 277 -8.73 3.76 -5.57
C ILE A 277 -9.81 3.88 -6.64
N THR A 278 -9.43 4.14 -7.90
CA THR A 278 -10.37 4.27 -9.02
C THR A 278 -11.25 3.03 -9.19
N ALA A 279 -10.65 1.83 -9.14
CA ALA A 279 -11.38 0.56 -9.28
C ALA A 279 -12.38 0.26 -8.15
N ASN A 280 -12.29 0.98 -7.02
CA ASN A 280 -13.06 0.71 -5.80
C ASN A 280 -13.78 1.95 -5.25
N LEU A 281 -13.98 3.01 -6.05
CA LEU A 281 -14.63 4.24 -5.59
C LEU A 281 -16.04 4.01 -5.03
N ASP A 282 -16.76 3.00 -5.51
CA ASP A 282 -18.10 2.59 -5.03
C ASP A 282 -18.06 1.85 -3.69
N ARG A 283 -16.90 1.33 -3.28
CA ARG A 283 -16.72 0.51 -2.08
C ARG A 283 -15.98 1.23 -0.97
N ILE A 284 -15.04 2.10 -1.32
CA ILE A 284 -14.27 2.87 -0.36
C ILE A 284 -15.21 3.87 0.31
N VAL A 285 -15.40 3.72 1.62
CA VAL A 285 -16.32 4.57 2.38
C VAL A 285 -15.59 5.66 3.17
N GLY A 286 -16.10 6.89 3.05
CA GLY A 286 -15.73 8.08 3.80
C GLY A 286 -16.88 8.62 4.66
N LYS A 287 -16.62 9.51 5.64
CA LYS A 287 -17.68 10.24 6.37
C LYS A 287 -17.90 11.65 5.84
N SER A 288 -16.89 12.23 5.22
CA SER A 288 -16.91 13.61 4.74
C SER A 288 -16.00 13.78 3.53
N CYS A 289 -16.30 14.78 2.71
CA CYS A 289 -15.41 15.31 1.70
C CYS A 289 -15.22 16.81 1.85
N GLY A 290 -14.07 17.34 1.44
CA GLY A 290 -13.77 18.77 1.40
C GLY A 290 -13.21 19.11 0.03
N VAL A 291 -13.65 20.22 -0.57
CA VAL A 291 -13.27 20.60 -1.93
C VAL A 291 -12.55 21.94 -1.94
N GLN A 292 -11.35 21.96 -2.51
CA GLN A 292 -10.52 23.14 -2.69
C GLN A 292 -10.39 23.45 -4.17
N SER A 293 -10.77 24.67 -4.58
CA SER A 293 -10.43 25.16 -5.92
C SER A 293 -8.94 25.53 -5.94
N ILE A 294 -8.20 25.00 -6.90
CA ILE A 294 -6.80 25.31 -7.14
C ILE A 294 -6.76 26.27 -8.32
N VAL A 295 -6.22 27.48 -8.11
CA VAL A 295 -5.88 28.36 -9.24
C VAL A 295 -4.57 27.83 -9.79
N ALA A 296 -4.59 27.29 -11.01
CA ALA A 296 -3.40 26.73 -11.66
C ALA A 296 -2.27 27.79 -11.67
N ALA A 297 -1.26 27.59 -10.83
CA ALA A 297 -0.08 28.44 -10.80
C ALA A 297 0.79 28.10 -12.01
N GLY A 298 0.50 28.68 -13.18
CA GLY A 298 1.47 28.97 -14.23
C GLY A 298 2.23 27.82 -14.93
N SER A 299 2.07 26.55 -14.54
CA SER A 299 2.63 25.41 -15.27
C SER A 299 1.51 24.53 -15.79
N ALA A 300 1.15 24.74 -17.06
CA ALA A 300 0.38 23.79 -17.85
C ALA A 300 1.26 22.57 -18.20
N ASP A 301 1.77 21.89 -17.18
CA ASP A 301 2.18 20.50 -17.34
C ASP A 301 0.90 19.66 -17.29
N ASP A 302 0.82 18.66 -18.17
CA ASP A 302 -0.23 17.63 -18.29
C ASP A 302 -0.41 16.84 -16.98
N ALA A 303 -0.84 17.50 -15.91
CA ALA A 303 -1.09 16.88 -14.62
C ALA A 303 -2.37 16.06 -14.75
N ASN A 304 -2.22 14.81 -15.20
CA ASN A 304 -3.23 13.78 -15.07
C ASN A 304 -3.70 13.74 -13.62
N SER A 305 -5.01 13.54 -13.44
CA SER A 305 -5.59 13.45 -12.11
C SER A 305 -4.92 12.31 -11.33
N SER A 306 -4.48 12.59 -10.10
CA SER A 306 -3.74 11.61 -9.29
C SER A 306 -4.32 11.48 -7.89
N TRP A 307 -4.07 10.33 -7.26
CA TRP A 307 -4.42 10.05 -5.89
C TRP A 307 -3.20 10.09 -4.99
N ARG A 308 -3.41 10.61 -3.79
CA ARG A 308 -2.44 10.57 -2.69
C ARG A 308 -3.13 10.35 -1.36
N VAL A 309 -2.37 9.84 -0.41
CA VAL A 309 -2.81 9.67 0.98
C VAL A 309 -1.89 10.47 1.87
N ASP A 310 -2.46 11.26 2.78
CA ASP A 310 -1.73 11.89 3.88
C ASP A 310 -2.22 11.34 5.23
N ASP A 311 -1.69 11.89 6.32
CA ASP A 311 -1.96 11.40 7.69
C ASP A 311 -3.45 11.45 8.09
N ARG A 312 -4.29 12.18 7.35
CA ARG A 312 -5.68 12.47 7.76
C ARG A 312 -6.71 12.24 6.66
N SER A 313 -6.30 12.23 5.40
CA SER A 313 -7.21 12.19 4.27
C SER A 313 -6.65 11.45 3.05
N VAL A 314 -7.57 10.87 2.29
CA VAL A 314 -7.33 10.42 0.92
C VAL A 314 -7.66 11.60 0.02
N ILE A 315 -6.74 11.96 -0.88
CA ILE A 315 -6.82 13.18 -1.67
C ILE A 315 -6.79 12.81 -3.14
N TRP A 316 -7.76 13.37 -3.87
CA TRP A 316 -7.75 13.43 -5.32
C TRP A 316 -7.28 14.81 -5.75
N ASP A 317 -6.21 14.83 -6.54
CA ASP A 317 -5.66 16.02 -7.17
C ASP A 317 -6.09 16.04 -8.64
N GLY A 318 -7.06 16.91 -8.95
CA GLY A 318 -7.43 17.29 -10.31
C GLY A 318 -6.72 18.56 -10.76
N ARG A 319 -7.08 19.07 -11.95
CA ARG A 319 -6.43 20.22 -12.57
C ARG A 319 -6.81 21.54 -11.88
N GLN A 320 -8.08 21.73 -11.56
CA GLN A 320 -8.60 22.93 -10.89
C GLN A 320 -9.26 22.64 -9.54
N ALA A 321 -9.38 21.37 -9.17
CA ALA A 321 -9.98 20.97 -7.91
C ALA A 321 -9.13 19.92 -7.18
N ARG A 322 -9.01 20.11 -5.87
CA ARG A 322 -8.50 19.11 -4.94
C ARG A 322 -9.62 18.67 -4.01
N VAL A 323 -9.90 17.38 -4.00
CA VAL A 323 -10.94 16.77 -3.17
C VAL A 323 -10.27 15.94 -2.08
N ARG A 324 -10.58 16.22 -0.82
CA ARG A 324 -10.09 15.46 0.34
C ARG A 324 -11.23 14.64 0.94
N PHE A 325 -10.97 13.38 1.27
CA PHE A 325 -11.91 12.46 1.90
C PHE A 325 -11.37 12.03 3.25
N ALA A 326 -12.22 12.03 4.29
CA ALA A 326 -11.82 11.61 5.63
C ALA A 326 -12.92 10.87 6.38
N MET A 327 -12.50 10.28 7.52
CA MET A 327 -13.39 9.59 8.46
C MET A 327 -13.85 10.47 9.62
N ASN A 328 -13.42 11.73 9.65
CA ASN A 328 -13.84 12.74 10.59
C ASN A 328 -14.57 13.87 9.86
N ARG A 329 -15.64 14.41 10.45
CA ARG A 329 -16.42 15.50 9.82
C ARG A 329 -15.62 16.81 9.76
N ASP A 330 -14.66 16.98 10.66
CA ASP A 330 -13.76 18.13 10.68
C ASP A 330 -12.65 17.97 9.64
N LEU A 331 -13.02 18.12 8.38
CA LEU A 331 -12.09 18.31 7.26
C LEU A 331 -11.62 19.76 7.13
N ALA A 332 -12.11 20.66 7.99
CA ALA A 332 -11.78 22.08 7.96
C ALA A 332 -10.31 22.33 8.32
N THR A 333 -9.42 22.21 7.33
CA THR A 333 -8.07 22.76 7.40
C THR A 333 -8.12 24.27 7.25
N GLU A 334 -7.14 25.00 7.80
CA GLU A 334 -7.04 26.46 7.65
C GLU A 334 -7.05 26.88 6.17
N ASP A 335 -6.51 26.04 5.27
CA ASP A 335 -6.49 26.26 3.82
C ASP A 335 -7.86 26.20 3.12
N LEU A 336 -8.84 25.49 3.69
CA LEU A 336 -10.21 25.43 3.16
C LEU A 336 -11.08 26.59 3.68
N ARG A 337 -10.65 27.25 4.75
CA ARG A 337 -11.33 28.41 5.37
C ARG A 337 -11.05 29.70 4.60
N GLY A 338 -11.23 29.70 3.29
CA GLY A 338 -11.60 30.94 2.62
C GLY A 338 -12.95 31.37 3.18
N ARG A 339 -13.10 32.62 3.61
CA ARG A 339 -14.38 33.18 4.09
C ARG A 339 -15.41 33.25 2.95
N ALA A 340 -15.86 32.09 2.45
CA ALA A 340 -16.97 32.02 1.52
C ALA A 340 -18.25 32.25 2.35
N SER A 341 -18.96 33.34 2.05
CA SER A 341 -20.24 33.67 2.68
C SER A 341 -21.39 32.76 2.22
N GLY A 342 -21.15 31.92 1.21
CA GLY A 342 -22.08 31.01 0.57
C GLY A 342 -21.83 30.96 -0.94
N ILE A 343 -22.73 30.32 -1.68
CA ILE A 343 -22.80 30.35 -3.14
C ILE A 343 -24.07 31.11 -3.58
N PRO A 344 -24.06 31.92 -4.65
CA PRO A 344 -25.28 32.47 -5.21
C PRO A 344 -26.30 31.37 -5.54
N LEU A 345 -27.59 31.64 -5.31
CA LEU A 345 -28.65 30.67 -5.60
C LEU A 345 -28.67 30.24 -7.07
N ALA A 346 -28.47 31.19 -8.00
CA ALA A 346 -28.43 30.93 -9.44
C ALA A 346 -27.33 29.91 -9.80
N ASP A 347 -26.10 30.16 -9.37
CA ASP A 347 -24.95 29.28 -9.60
C ASP A 347 -25.17 27.87 -9.03
N LEU A 348 -25.82 27.76 -7.87
CA LEU A 348 -26.15 26.46 -7.29
C LEU A 348 -27.13 25.69 -8.18
N LEU A 349 -28.18 26.35 -8.64
CA LEU A 349 -29.21 25.71 -9.47
C LEU A 349 -28.64 25.30 -10.82
N GLU A 350 -27.82 26.14 -11.43
CA GLU A 350 -27.10 25.80 -12.67
C GLU A 350 -26.23 24.56 -12.48
N ARG A 351 -25.41 24.50 -11.42
CA ARG A 351 -24.58 23.33 -11.12
C ARG A 351 -25.40 22.08 -10.85
N ALA A 352 -26.47 22.19 -10.06
CA ALA A 352 -27.32 21.07 -9.71
C ALA A 352 -28.04 20.51 -10.94
N GLN A 353 -28.61 21.36 -11.78
CA GLN A 353 -29.31 20.95 -13.01
C GLN A 353 -28.33 20.40 -14.05
N GLY A 354 -27.21 21.10 -14.30
CA GLY A 354 -26.20 20.69 -15.29
C GLY A 354 -25.55 19.35 -14.98
N ASN A 355 -25.44 18.99 -13.70
CA ASN A 355 -24.87 17.71 -13.25
C ASN A 355 -25.93 16.67 -12.85
N GLY A 356 -27.22 16.99 -12.96
CA GLY A 356 -28.32 16.09 -12.57
C GLY A 356 -28.34 15.71 -11.10
N VAL A 357 -27.90 16.61 -10.21
CA VAL A 357 -27.86 16.39 -8.75
C VAL A 357 -29.18 16.84 -8.13
N PRO A 358 -30.00 15.91 -7.60
CA PRO A 358 -31.27 16.28 -6.98
C PRO A 358 -31.06 16.94 -5.62
N LEU A 359 -31.79 18.02 -5.36
CA LEU A 359 -31.76 18.74 -4.09
C LEU A 359 -33.02 18.45 -3.27
N GLU A 360 -32.88 18.31 -1.94
CA GLU A 360 -34.00 18.11 -0.99
C GLU A 360 -34.36 19.39 -0.22
N SER A 361 -33.32 20.11 0.22
CA SER A 361 -33.48 21.32 1.03
C SER A 361 -32.28 22.25 0.92
N LEU A 362 -32.53 23.55 1.03
CA LEU A 362 -31.57 24.64 1.00
C LEU A 362 -31.70 25.49 2.27
N GLN A 363 -30.56 25.90 2.82
CA GLN A 363 -30.45 26.92 3.85
C GLN A 363 -29.76 28.12 3.22
N MET A 364 -30.48 29.23 3.16
CA MET A 364 -30.08 30.45 2.47
C MET A 364 -30.07 31.63 3.42
N THR A 365 -29.21 32.60 3.17
CA THR A 365 -29.15 33.87 3.91
C THR A 365 -29.20 35.02 2.93
N ALA A 366 -30.14 35.94 3.17
CA ALA A 366 -30.19 37.19 2.42
C ALA A 366 -29.08 38.13 2.91
N THR A 367 -28.19 38.57 2.03
CA THR A 367 -27.06 39.46 2.35
C THR A 367 -27.52 40.81 2.87
N THR A 368 -28.68 41.28 2.41
CA THR A 368 -29.24 42.60 2.74
C THR A 368 -29.89 42.67 4.12
N THR A 369 -30.47 41.57 4.61
CA THR A 369 -31.26 41.56 5.86
C THR A 369 -30.71 40.63 6.93
N ALA A 370 -29.67 39.85 6.62
CA ALA A 370 -29.11 38.80 7.46
C ALA A 370 -30.15 37.76 7.94
N ARG A 371 -31.30 37.65 7.25
CA ARG A 371 -32.35 36.67 7.56
C ARG A 371 -32.03 35.35 6.90
N GLN A 372 -32.28 34.27 7.65
CA GLN A 372 -32.14 32.91 7.16
C GLN A 372 -33.48 32.40 6.62
N ILE A 373 -33.45 31.80 5.43
CA ILE A 373 -34.59 31.16 4.77
C ILE A 373 -34.23 29.69 4.56
N ASN A 374 -35.08 28.79 5.06
CA ASN A 374 -34.97 27.37 4.78
C ASN A 374 -36.04 27.00 3.75
N TYR A 375 -35.62 26.45 2.61
CA TYR A 375 -36.50 25.98 1.56
C TYR A 375 -36.32 24.48 1.41
N GLY A 376 -37.39 23.71 1.31
CA GLY A 376 -37.28 22.26 1.13
C GLY A 376 -38.65 21.60 1.07
N SER A 377 -38.68 20.38 0.53
CA SER A 377 -39.94 19.62 0.50
C SER A 377 -40.26 19.04 1.87
N THR A 378 -41.53 19.11 2.27
CA THR A 378 -42.05 18.43 3.47
C THR A 378 -42.33 16.95 3.22
N LEU A 379 -42.39 16.54 1.95
CA LEU A 379 -42.60 15.15 1.54
C LEU A 379 -41.25 14.43 1.54
N LYS A 380 -41.07 13.50 2.48
CA LYS A 380 -39.85 12.67 2.61
C LYS A 380 -39.66 11.64 1.48
N SER A 381 -40.31 11.80 0.33
CA SER A 381 -40.06 10.95 -0.83
C SER A 381 -38.86 11.50 -1.58
N SER A 382 -37.83 10.67 -1.77
CA SER A 382 -36.59 10.89 -2.53
C SER A 382 -36.77 11.30 -4.01
N ALA A 383 -38.00 11.59 -4.44
CA ALA A 383 -38.40 11.85 -5.81
C ALA A 383 -38.66 13.33 -6.14
N GLN A 384 -38.67 14.23 -5.15
CA GLN A 384 -38.86 15.66 -5.40
C GLN A 384 -37.52 16.39 -5.41
N ASN A 385 -37.02 16.62 -6.62
CA ASN A 385 -35.86 17.48 -6.87
C ASN A 385 -36.30 18.95 -6.83
N ILE A 386 -35.97 19.67 -5.75
CA ILE A 386 -36.30 21.11 -5.64
C ILE A 386 -35.46 21.99 -6.58
N ALA A 387 -34.40 21.47 -7.19
CA ALA A 387 -33.57 22.24 -8.12
C ALA A 387 -34.33 22.65 -9.39
N ALA A 388 -35.42 21.95 -9.72
CA ALA A 388 -36.30 22.25 -10.85
C ALA A 388 -37.63 22.89 -10.44
N ASP A 389 -37.72 23.40 -9.20
CA ASP A 389 -38.93 24.04 -8.69
C ASP A 389 -39.08 25.46 -9.26
N PRO A 390 -40.18 25.76 -10.01
CA PRO A 390 -40.40 27.08 -10.59
C PRO A 390 -40.44 28.21 -9.56
N GLN A 391 -40.83 27.93 -8.32
CA GLN A 391 -40.85 28.95 -7.25
C GLN A 391 -39.43 29.36 -6.85
N LEU A 392 -38.51 28.39 -6.83
CA LEU A 392 -37.11 28.63 -6.49
C LEU A 392 -36.40 29.41 -7.61
N GLU A 393 -36.73 29.12 -8.87
CA GLU A 393 -36.26 29.88 -10.04
C GLU A 393 -36.77 31.33 -10.02
N ALA A 394 -38.06 31.54 -9.76
CA ALA A 394 -38.63 32.88 -9.62
C ALA A 394 -37.99 33.67 -8.46
N MET A 395 -37.67 33.01 -7.36
CA MET A 395 -36.96 33.60 -6.22
C MET A 395 -35.52 33.98 -6.59
N SER A 396 -34.80 33.12 -7.31
CA SER A 396 -33.47 33.41 -7.84
C SER A 396 -33.48 34.61 -8.79
N ALA A 397 -34.45 34.69 -9.70
CA ALA A 397 -34.60 35.81 -10.63
C ALA A 397 -34.94 37.14 -9.92
N SER A 398 -35.70 37.09 -8.82
CA SER A 398 -36.14 38.29 -8.09
C SER A 398 -35.08 38.82 -7.12
N LEU A 399 -34.30 37.95 -6.50
CA LEU A 399 -33.32 38.31 -5.48
C LEU A 399 -31.89 38.38 -6.01
N GLY A 400 -31.59 37.75 -7.16
CA GLY A 400 -30.27 37.73 -7.76
C GLY A 400 -29.17 37.29 -6.78
N ASP A 401 -28.02 37.96 -6.84
CA ASP A 401 -26.85 37.67 -6.00
C ASP A 401 -27.02 38.05 -4.52
N SER A 402 -28.17 38.64 -4.15
CA SER A 402 -28.44 39.00 -2.75
C SER A 402 -28.79 37.79 -1.87
N MET A 403 -29.00 36.62 -2.47
CA MET A 403 -29.33 35.39 -1.76
C MET A 403 -28.17 34.39 -1.85
N LEU A 404 -27.52 34.14 -0.72
CA LEU A 404 -26.41 33.19 -0.63
C LEU A 404 -26.87 31.91 0.05
N VAL A 405 -26.62 30.78 -0.60
CA VAL A 405 -26.85 29.46 -0.06
C VAL A 405 -25.68 29.11 0.86
N GLN A 406 -25.98 28.85 2.13
CA GLN A 406 -25.00 28.41 3.12
C GLN A 406 -24.89 26.89 3.16
N ARG A 407 -26.03 26.19 3.03
CA ARG A 407 -26.07 24.72 2.95
C ARG A 407 -27.07 24.24 1.93
N ALA A 408 -26.72 23.17 1.22
CA ALA A 408 -27.60 22.43 0.34
C ALA A 408 -27.61 20.96 0.74
N THR A 409 -28.77 20.31 0.72
CA THR A 409 -28.89 18.87 0.95
C THR A 409 -29.17 18.19 -0.39
N ALA A 410 -28.22 17.39 -0.86
CA ALA A 410 -28.35 16.58 -2.06
C ALA A 410 -29.00 15.23 -1.71
N ALA A 411 -30.01 14.82 -2.49
CA ALA A 411 -30.66 13.53 -2.35
C ALA A 411 -29.80 12.45 -3.00
N LEU A 412 -29.63 11.32 -2.32
CA LEU A 412 -29.02 10.12 -2.90
C LEU A 412 -30.10 9.07 -3.14
N PRO A 413 -29.85 8.03 -3.96
CA PRO A 413 -30.76 6.91 -4.09
C PRO A 413 -31.12 6.31 -2.72
N GLY A 414 -32.42 6.19 -2.43
CA GLY A 414 -32.95 5.72 -1.15
C GLY A 414 -33.12 6.84 -0.10
N PRO A 415 -33.07 6.52 1.20
CA PRO A 415 -33.33 7.48 2.29
C PRO A 415 -32.09 8.28 2.73
N ARG A 416 -31.05 8.33 1.89
CA ARG A 416 -29.74 8.91 2.23
C ARG A 416 -29.61 10.30 1.62
N SER A 417 -28.95 11.21 2.32
CA SER A 417 -28.65 12.54 1.81
C SER A 417 -27.30 13.06 2.28
N LEU A 418 -26.68 13.89 1.43
CA LEU A 418 -25.42 14.56 1.68
C LEU A 418 -25.68 16.05 1.92
N ILE A 419 -25.19 16.59 3.03
CA ILE A 419 -25.28 18.00 3.35
C ILE A 419 -23.98 18.66 2.88
N CYS A 420 -24.08 19.48 1.85
CA CYS A 420 -23.01 20.35 1.36
C CYS A 420 -23.06 21.68 2.12
N ASP A 421 -21.96 22.04 2.77
CA ASP A 421 -21.77 23.28 3.52
C ASP A 421 -20.77 24.17 2.75
N TYR A 422 -21.26 25.29 2.25
CA TYR A 422 -20.49 26.20 1.39
C TYR A 422 -19.54 27.11 2.16
N GLN A 423 -19.79 27.30 3.46
CA GLN A 423 -18.90 28.10 4.32
C GLN A 423 -17.59 27.35 4.58
N SER A 424 -17.71 26.05 4.85
CA SER A 424 -16.56 25.17 5.07
C SER A 424 -16.05 24.49 3.80
N LYS A 425 -16.79 24.59 2.69
CA LYS A 425 -16.58 23.83 1.44
C LYS A 425 -16.48 22.31 1.68
N THR A 426 -17.33 21.79 2.56
CA THR A 426 -17.37 20.37 2.91
C THR A 426 -18.73 19.74 2.59
N ALA A 427 -18.75 18.42 2.42
CA ALA A 427 -20.00 17.66 2.44
C ALA A 427 -19.89 16.46 3.39
N ALA A 428 -21.00 16.17 4.08
CA ALA A 428 -21.13 15.01 4.96
C ALA A 428 -22.60 14.62 5.13
N GLY A 429 -22.89 13.37 5.47
CA GLY A 429 -24.26 12.97 5.79
C GLY A 429 -24.71 13.39 7.19
N ARG A 430 -25.98 13.08 7.49
CA ARG A 430 -26.55 13.20 8.83
C ARG A 430 -25.97 12.12 9.76
N THR A 431 -25.78 12.47 11.04
CA THR A 431 -25.51 11.51 12.13
C THR A 431 -24.43 10.45 11.85
N GLY A 432 -23.22 10.87 11.48
CA GLY A 432 -22.06 9.97 11.35
C GLY A 432 -22.13 8.96 10.19
N ALA A 433 -23.10 9.11 9.28
CA ALA A 433 -23.27 8.24 8.13
C ALA A 433 -22.00 8.19 7.25
N LYS A 434 -21.74 6.99 6.70
CA LYS A 434 -20.65 6.73 5.76
C LYS A 434 -21.20 6.71 4.33
N PHE A 435 -20.41 7.16 3.37
CA PHE A 435 -20.75 7.21 1.94
C PHE A 435 -19.59 6.71 1.10
N ALA A 436 -19.91 6.08 -0.03
CA ALA A 436 -18.89 5.69 -0.98
C ALA A 436 -18.22 6.97 -1.55
N LEU A 437 -16.93 6.89 -1.89
CA LEU A 437 -16.25 8.03 -2.53
C LEU A 437 -16.94 8.42 -3.85
N ALA A 438 -17.47 7.43 -4.57
CA ALA A 438 -18.29 7.64 -5.77
C ALA A 438 -19.53 8.51 -5.49
N ASP A 439 -20.18 8.36 -4.32
CA ASP A 439 -21.34 9.18 -3.95
C ASP A 439 -20.93 10.66 -3.80
N PHE A 440 -19.77 10.92 -3.19
CA PHE A 440 -19.27 12.29 -3.06
C PHE A 440 -18.95 12.92 -4.41
N PHE A 441 -18.30 12.18 -5.32
CA PHE A 441 -18.05 12.69 -6.68
C PHE A 441 -19.32 12.90 -7.49
N ALA A 442 -20.34 12.06 -7.30
CA ALA A 442 -21.59 12.17 -8.04
C ALA A 442 -22.47 13.32 -7.53
N PHE A 443 -22.52 13.55 -6.21
CA PHE A 443 -23.54 14.42 -5.60
C PHE A 443 -22.99 15.64 -4.84
N ALA A 444 -21.73 15.63 -4.39
CA ALA A 444 -21.18 16.72 -3.57
C ALA A 444 -20.14 17.57 -4.31
N VAL A 445 -19.16 16.94 -4.97
CA VAL A 445 -18.08 17.65 -5.66
C VAL A 445 -18.59 18.63 -6.72
N PRO A 446 -19.54 18.27 -7.61
CA PRO A 446 -20.05 19.19 -8.63
C PRO A 446 -20.84 20.36 -8.05
N LEU A 447 -21.39 20.21 -6.84
CA LEU A 447 -22.07 21.30 -6.15
C LEU A 447 -21.06 22.26 -5.50
N LEU A 448 -20.00 21.74 -4.90
CA LEU A 448 -19.03 22.49 -4.10
C LEU A 448 -17.98 23.23 -4.94
N ALA A 449 -17.63 22.74 -6.13
CA ALA A 449 -16.66 23.37 -7.03
C ALA A 449 -17.25 23.64 -8.42
N ALA A 450 -16.82 24.74 -9.04
CA ALA A 450 -16.94 24.92 -10.48
C ALA A 450 -15.83 24.07 -11.12
N LEU A 451 -16.22 22.97 -11.76
CA LEU A 451 -15.30 22.09 -12.47
C LEU A 451 -15.20 22.56 -13.92
N ASP A 452 -14.00 22.54 -14.49
CA ASP A 452 -13.85 22.74 -15.94
C ASP A 452 -14.26 21.47 -16.71
N ALA A 453 -14.21 21.53 -18.04
CA ALA A 453 -14.59 20.41 -18.88
C ALA A 453 -13.69 19.18 -18.69
N GLU A 454 -12.41 19.36 -18.36
CA GLU A 454 -11.44 18.28 -18.18
C GLU A 454 -11.60 17.58 -16.82
N ASP A 455 -11.74 18.34 -15.73
CA ASP A 455 -12.03 17.80 -14.40
C ASP A 455 -13.40 17.11 -14.39
N SER A 456 -14.39 17.69 -15.06
CA SER A 456 -15.71 17.06 -15.24
C SER A 456 -15.60 15.76 -16.02
N SER A 457 -14.82 15.74 -17.11
CA SER A 457 -14.58 14.54 -17.91
C SER A 457 -13.82 13.48 -17.12
N SER A 458 -12.84 13.87 -16.31
CA SER A 458 -12.07 12.97 -15.44
C SER A 458 -12.97 12.33 -14.39
N ILE A 459 -13.84 13.11 -13.73
CA ILE A 459 -14.81 12.59 -12.76
C ILE A 459 -15.84 11.67 -13.43
N LEU A 460 -16.30 12.02 -14.64
CA LEU A 460 -17.20 11.16 -15.41
C LEU A 460 -16.51 9.85 -15.83
N GLU A 461 -15.25 9.90 -16.22
CA GLU A 461 -14.45 8.73 -16.58
C GLU A 461 -14.22 7.83 -15.37
N LEU A 462 -13.90 8.39 -14.19
CA LEU A 462 -13.84 7.65 -12.93
C LEU A 462 -15.16 6.94 -12.63
N ARG A 463 -16.30 7.60 -12.88
CA ARG A 463 -17.63 7.00 -12.69
C ARG A 463 -17.93 5.91 -13.72
N ARG A 464 -17.55 6.11 -14.98
CA ARG A 464 -17.74 5.16 -16.08
C ARG A 464 -16.93 3.89 -15.84
N GLN A 465 -15.63 4.04 -15.59
CA GLN A 465 -14.73 2.92 -15.28
C GLN A 465 -15.25 2.13 -14.09
N ASN A 466 -15.67 2.80 -13.01
CA ASN A 466 -16.23 2.11 -11.86
C ASN A 466 -17.53 1.35 -12.20
N SER A 467 -18.41 1.94 -13.00
CA SER A 467 -19.67 1.31 -13.42
C SER A 467 -19.44 0.08 -14.31
N GLU A 468 -18.48 0.14 -15.24
CA GLU A 468 -18.13 -0.98 -16.13
C GLU A 468 -17.54 -2.17 -15.39
N VAL A 469 -16.69 -1.91 -14.39
CA VAL A 469 -16.11 -2.98 -13.56
C VAL A 469 -17.11 -3.47 -12.50
N ALA A 470 -18.10 -2.65 -12.12
CA ALA A 470 -19.20 -3.07 -11.26
C ALA A 470 -20.22 -3.96 -11.98
N ASN A 471 -20.52 -3.66 -13.25
CA ASN A 471 -21.46 -4.38 -14.09
C ASN A 471 -20.79 -4.71 -15.44
N PRO A 472 -20.01 -5.81 -15.53
CA PRO A 472 -19.38 -6.18 -16.78
C PRO A 472 -20.45 -6.41 -17.87
N PRO A 473 -20.26 -5.89 -19.09
CA PRO A 473 -21.23 -6.03 -20.17
C PRO A 473 -21.41 -7.51 -20.51
N GLY A 474 -22.53 -8.10 -20.06
CA GLY A 474 -22.83 -9.53 -20.22
C GLY A 474 -23.74 -10.14 -19.16
N LEU A 475 -23.90 -9.49 -18.00
CA LEU A 475 -24.89 -9.91 -17.00
C LEU A 475 -26.15 -9.04 -17.12
N PHE A 476 -27.14 -9.52 -17.86
CA PHE A 476 -28.50 -8.99 -17.78
C PHE A 476 -29.00 -9.11 -16.33
N PRO A 477 -29.74 -8.12 -15.80
CA PRO A 477 -30.35 -8.25 -14.49
C PRO A 477 -31.39 -9.37 -14.53
N ILE A 478 -31.31 -10.31 -13.58
CA ILE A 478 -32.39 -11.25 -13.25
C ILE A 478 -33.40 -10.52 -12.36
#